data_AF-A0A961NEK9-F1
#
_entry.id   AF-A0A961NEK9-F1
#
_cell.length_a   1.000
_cell.length_b   1.000
_cell.length_c   1.000
_cell.angle_alpha   90.00
_cell.angle_beta   90.00
_cell.angle_gamma   90.00
#
_symmetry.space_group_name_H-M   'P 1'
#
loop_
_entity.id
_entity.type
_entity.pdbx_description
1 polymer ?
#
loop_
_entity_poly.entity_id
_entity_poly.type
_entity_poly.pdbx_seq_one_letter_code
_entity_poly.pdbx_strand_id
1 'polypeptide(L)' 'HVVAGKVTAEDLAKKIRAHGGRYNMQTVSGDALTAARSGSSIYIYDESGGAAKVEIADVMQSNGVIHSVNDVLLPK' A
#
# COMPACT_ATOMS: atom_id res chain seq x y z
N HIS A 1 6.85 -3.02 5.59
CA HIS A 1 5.55 -2.82 6.27
C HIS A 1 4.65 -4.02 6.07
N VAL A 2 3.81 -4.33 7.05
CA VAL A 2 2.86 -5.45 6.97
C VAL A 2 1.47 -4.92 7.31
N VAL A 3 0.50 -5.13 6.42
CA VAL A 3 -0.90 -4.77 6.63
C VAL A 3 -1.71 -6.06 6.79
N ALA A 4 -2.64 -6.07 7.75
CA ALA A 4 -3.46 -7.24 7.99
C ALA A 4 -4.43 -7.51 6.82
N GLY A 5 -4.56 -8.80 6.45
CA GLY A 5 -5.45 -9.26 5.39
C GLY A 5 -4.76 -9.47 4.04
N LYS A 6 -5.49 -10.05 3.09
CA LYS A 6 -5.07 -10.18 1.70
C LYS A 6 -5.57 -8.97 0.93
N VAL A 7 -4.65 -8.12 0.50
CA VAL A 7 -4.98 -6.92 -0.27
C VAL A 7 -4.22 -6.98 -1.58
N THR A 8 -4.95 -7.20 -2.67
CA THR A 8 -4.38 -7.18 -4.02
C THR A 8 -4.24 -5.75 -4.55
N ALA A 9 -3.53 -5.55 -5.65
CA ALA A 9 -3.48 -4.26 -6.32
C ALA A 9 -4.86 -3.82 -6.83
N GLU A 10 -5.68 -4.78 -7.24
CA GLU A 10 -7.07 -4.52 -7.64
C GLU A 10 -7.91 -4.06 -6.44
N ASP A 11 -7.77 -4.72 -5.29
CA ASP A 11 -8.44 -4.29 -4.06
C ASP A 11 -7.98 -2.92 -3.60
N LEU A 12 -6.68 -2.64 -3.65
CA LEU A 12 -6.13 -1.31 -3.40
C LEU A 12 -6.76 -0.29 -4.34
N ALA A 13 -6.80 -0.56 -5.64
CA ALA A 13 -7.39 0.37 -6.61
C ALA A 13 -8.88 0.61 -6.37
N LYS A 14 -9.65 -0.44 -6.01
CA LYS A 14 -11.07 -0.33 -5.64
C LYS A 14 -11.25 0.52 -4.40
N LYS A 15 -10.49 0.25 -3.33
CA LYS A 15 -10.55 0.99 -2.07
C LYS A 15 -10.11 2.44 -2.25
N ILE A 16 -9.02 2.69 -2.96
CA ILE A 16 -8.56 4.05 -3.30
C ILE A 16 -9.69 4.85 -3.97
N ARG A 17 -10.39 4.26 -4.95
CA ARG A 17 -11.53 4.92 -5.62
C ARG A 17 -12.72 5.12 -4.68
N ALA A 18 -13.07 4.11 -3.90
CA ALA A 18 -14.19 4.17 -2.96
C ALA A 18 -14.00 5.23 -1.85
N HIS A 19 -12.75 5.52 -1.49
CA HIS A 19 -12.39 6.48 -0.45
C HIS A 19 -11.96 7.85 -1.01
N GLY A 20 -12.40 8.21 -2.23
CA GLY A 20 -12.18 9.55 -2.78
C GLY A 20 -10.74 9.81 -3.28
N GLY A 21 -10.00 8.77 -3.64
CA GLY A 21 -8.67 8.85 -4.23
C GLY A 21 -7.51 8.49 -3.31
N ARG A 22 -7.78 8.20 -2.04
CA ARG A 22 -6.78 7.74 -1.05
C ARG A 22 -7.38 6.69 -0.14
N TYR A 23 -6.61 5.66 0.20
CA TYR A 23 -7.02 4.61 1.13
C TYR A 23 -6.02 4.52 2.29
N ASN A 24 -6.48 4.85 3.49
CA ASN A 24 -5.67 4.79 4.70
C ASN A 24 -5.69 3.36 5.25
N MET A 25 -4.52 2.89 5.68
CA MET A 25 -4.27 1.56 6.20
C MET A 25 -3.48 1.68 7.50
N GLN A 26 -3.70 0.76 8.41
CA GLN A 26 -2.86 0.60 9.60
C GLN A 26 -2.04 -0.67 9.44
N THR A 27 -0.73 -0.58 9.71
CA THR A 27 0.15 -1.74 9.72
C THR A 27 -0.07 -2.55 11.00
N VAL A 28 0.36 -3.80 10.98
CA VAL A 28 0.35 -4.67 12.18
C VAL A 28 1.25 -4.10 13.28
N SER A 29 2.27 -3.32 12.91
CA SER A 29 3.16 -2.63 13.84
C SER A 29 2.56 -1.36 14.46
N GLY A 30 1.43 -0.88 13.92
CA GLY A 30 0.73 0.32 14.40
C GLY A 30 0.89 1.55 13.51
N ASP A 31 1.86 1.57 12.60
CA ASP A 31 2.12 2.69 11.67
C ASP A 31 0.93 2.93 10.73
N ALA A 32 0.66 4.19 10.39
CA ALA A 32 -0.29 4.51 9.33
C ALA A 32 0.39 4.55 7.95
N LEU A 33 -0.25 3.90 6.98
CA LEU A 33 0.12 4.00 5.56
C LEU A 33 -1.07 4.53 4.78
N THR A 34 -0.81 5.30 3.73
CA THR A 34 -1.85 5.73 2.79
C THR A 34 -1.52 5.22 1.40
N ALA A 35 -2.41 4.43 0.80
CA ALA A 35 -2.32 4.11 -0.62
C ALA A 35 -3.05 5.19 -1.44
N ALA A 36 -2.45 5.65 -2.53
CA ALA A 36 -3.11 6.49 -3.50
C ALA A 36 -2.72 6.05 -4.91
N ARG A 37 -3.61 6.29 -5.87
CA ARG A 37 -3.35 5.96 -7.28
C ARG A 37 -2.96 7.24 -8.01
N SER A 38 -1.83 7.19 -8.71
CA SER A 38 -1.38 8.26 -9.60
C SER A 38 -1.21 7.69 -11.01
N GLY A 39 -2.10 8.08 -11.93
CA GLY A 39 -2.16 7.51 -13.28
C GLY A 39 -2.49 6.02 -13.25
N SER A 40 -1.57 5.19 -13.77
CA SER A 40 -1.63 3.73 -13.74
C SER A 40 -0.96 3.10 -12.51
N SER A 41 -0.16 3.87 -11.76
CA SER A 41 0.66 3.38 -10.65
C SER A 41 -0.02 3.58 -9.31
N ILE A 42 0.29 2.71 -8.34
CA ILE A 42 -0.08 2.87 -6.94
C ILE A 42 1.14 3.38 -6.18
N TYR A 43 0.91 4.38 -5.33
CA TYR A 43 1.88 4.94 -4.40
C TYR A 43 1.44 4.65 -2.98
N ILE A 44 2.39 4.28 -2.13
CA ILE A 44 2.19 4.10 -0.70
C ILE A 44 2.93 5.23 0.00
N TYR A 45 2.24 5.95 0.88
CA TYR A 45 2.79 7.03 1.68
C TYR A 45 2.90 6.58 3.13
N ASP A 46 4.01 6.92 3.79
CA ASP A 46 4.18 6.73 5.23
C ASP A 46 3.84 8.00 6.04
N GLU A 47 3.90 7.89 7.36
CA GLU A 47 3.61 8.98 8.31
C GLU A 47 4.72 10.04 8.39
N SER A 48 5.87 9.76 7.78
CA SER A 48 7.00 10.68 7.66
C SER A 48 6.92 11.50 6.36
N GLY A 49 5.93 11.23 5.51
CA GLY A 49 5.75 11.87 4.21
C GLY A 49 6.55 11.22 3.08
N GLY A 50 7.23 10.11 3.34
CA GLY A 50 7.87 9.28 2.33
C GLY A 50 6.83 8.63 1.43
N ALA A 51 7.18 8.45 0.15
CA ALA A 51 6.28 7.90 -0.86
C ALA A 51 7.00 6.88 -1.73
N ALA A 52 6.52 5.65 -1.73
CA ALA A 52 7.09 4.56 -2.52
C ALA A 52 6.09 4.10 -3.58
N LYS A 53 6.55 3.99 -4.83
CA LYS A 53 5.77 3.47 -5.95
C LYS A 53 5.80 1.94 -5.90
N VAL A 54 4.65 1.31 -6.08
CA VAL A 54 4.56 -0.14 -6.28
C VAL A 54 5.13 -0.49 -7.66
N GLU A 55 6.20 -1.29 -7.71
CA GLU A 55 6.84 -1.76 -8.95
C GLU A 55 6.38 -3.17 -9.33
N ILE A 56 6.29 -4.06 -8.34
CA ILE A 56 5.82 -5.42 -8.53
C ILE A 56 4.66 -5.63 -7.58
N ALA A 57 3.47 -5.76 -8.13
CA ALA A 57 2.27 -6.00 -7.35
C ALA A 57 1.87 -7.49 -7.39
N ASP A 58 1.09 -7.91 -6.41
CA ASP A 58 0.39 -9.20 -6.42
C ASP A 58 1.30 -10.44 -6.47
N VAL A 59 2.44 -10.41 -5.77
CA VAL A 59 3.24 -11.62 -5.56
C VAL A 59 2.51 -12.50 -4.53
N MET A 60 1.71 -13.44 -5.03
CA MET A 60 0.86 -14.32 -4.23
C MET A 60 1.69 -15.32 -3.44
N GLN A 61 1.46 -15.38 -2.13
CA GLN A 61 2.05 -16.37 -1.22
C GLN A 61 0.95 -17.13 -0.48
N SER A 62 1.30 -18.28 0.11
CA SER A 62 0.35 -19.09 0.89
C SER A 62 -0.24 -18.32 2.08
N ASN A 63 0.53 -17.39 2.64
CA ASN A 63 0.20 -16.58 3.81
C ASN A 63 -0.24 -15.15 3.49
N GLY A 64 -0.25 -14.70 2.23
CA GLY A 64 -0.54 -13.31 1.92
C GLY A 64 -0.22 -12.88 0.50
N VAL A 65 -0.04 -11.57 0.34
CA VAL A 65 0.34 -10.92 -0.92
C VAL A 65 1.51 -9.99 -0.64
N ILE A 66 2.57 -10.09 -1.43
CA ILE A 66 3.69 -9.15 -1.38
C ILE A 66 3.56 -8.14 -2.51
N HIS A 67 3.73 -6.87 -2.15
CA HIS A 67 3.91 -5.76 -3.08
C HIS A 67 5.32 -5.20 -2.89
N SER A 68 6.12 -5.20 -3.96
CA SER A 68 7.44 -4.58 -3.97
C SER A 68 7.32 -3.10 -4.33
N VAL A 69 8.10 -2.26 -3.64
CA VAL A 69 8.13 -0.82 -3.84
C VAL A 69 9.55 -0.33 -4.14
N ASN A 70 9.68 0.82 -4.80
CA ASN A 70 10.97 1.36 -5.22
C ASN A 70 11.71 2.20 -4.15
N ASP A 71 11.11 2.41 -2.98
CA ASP A 71 11.68 3.21 -1.91
C ASP A 71 11.34 2.63 -0.52
N VAL A 72 12.11 3.00 0.49
CA VAL A 72 11.93 2.54 1.87
C VAL A 72 10.96 3.47 2.59
N LEU A 73 9.84 2.89 3.02
CA LEU A 73 8.87 3.55 3.89
C LEU A 73 9.34 3.45 5.34
N LEU A 74 9.42 4.57 6.05
CA LEU A 74 9.95 4.63 7.41
C LEU A 74 8.84 4.49 8.47
N PRO A 75 8.98 3.55 9.43
CA PRO A 75 8.09 3.48 10.60
C PRO A 75 8.34 4.67 11.55
N LYS A 76 7.37 4.98 12.41
CA LYS A 76 7.47 6.05 13.41
C LYS A 76 7.39 5.56 14.85
#